data_AF-R7SRY0-F1
#
_entry.id   AF-R7SRY0-F1
#
_cell.length_a   1.000
_cell.length_b   1.000
_cell.length_c   1.000
_cell.angle_alpha   90.00
_cell.angle_beta   90.00
_cell.angle_gamma   90.00
#
_symmetry.space_group_name_H-M   'P 1'
#
loop_
_entity.id
_entity.type
_entity.pdbx_description
1 polymer ?
#
loop_
_entity_poly.entity_id
_entity_poly.type
_entity_poly.pdbx_seq_one_letter_code
_entity_poly.pdbx_strand_id
1 'polypeptide(L)'
;MVYISSWQEYQEAAEALYEKSPNTTRYCVKWRQGADGAGKLVLKITDNTTCLKFKTHSSVFLNRFDALNLSLMQKMQNRRPTQASTVPSAARQDTP
;
A
#
# COMPACT_ATOMS: atom_id res chain seq x y z
N MET A 1 16.72 -12.15 2.51
CA MET A 1 15.94 -10.93 2.92
C MET A 1 16.64 -9.73 2.33
N VAL A 2 16.08 -9.12 1.29
CA VAL A 2 16.76 -8.10 0.46
C VAL A 2 16.16 -6.73 0.73
N TYR A 3 17.01 -5.70 0.78
CA TYR A 3 16.57 -4.31 0.85
C TYR A 3 16.47 -3.75 -0.57
N ILE A 4 15.27 -3.32 -0.95
CA ILE A 4 15.04 -2.58 -2.18
C ILE A 4 15.15 -1.09 -1.87
N SER A 5 15.99 -0.38 -2.62
CA SER A 5 16.26 1.05 -2.42
C SER A 5 15.26 1.93 -3.17
N SER A 6 14.77 1.47 -4.33
CA SER A 6 13.75 2.18 -5.12
C SER A 6 12.37 1.91 -4.54
N TRP A 7 11.63 2.98 -4.23
CA TRP A 7 10.24 2.83 -3.78
C TRP A 7 9.36 2.16 -4.82
N GLN A 8 9.53 2.51 -6.10
CA GLN A 8 8.69 2.01 -7.18
C GLN A 8 8.88 0.49 -7.35
N GLU A 9 10.13 0.03 -7.35
CA GLU A 9 10.47 -1.39 -7.40
C GLU A 9 9.94 -2.13 -6.17
N TYR A 10 10.05 -1.54 -4.98
CA TYR A 10 9.53 -2.15 -3.76
C TYR A 10 8.01 -2.30 -3.80
N GLN A 11 7.30 -1.26 -4.26
CA GLN A 11 5.84 -1.27 -4.37
C GLN A 11 5.38 -2.36 -5.34
N GLU A 12 5.94 -2.39 -6.55
CA GLU A 12 5.60 -3.37 -7.58
C GLU A 12 5.87 -4.80 -7.10
N ALA A 13 7.06 -5.04 -6.53
CA ALA A 13 7.42 -6.36 -6.01
C ALA A 13 6.56 -6.78 -4.80
N ALA A 14 6.14 -5.82 -3.96
CA ALA A 14 5.26 -6.10 -2.82
C ALA A 14 3.86 -6.50 -3.28
N GLU A 15 3.29 -5.77 -4.24
CA GLU A 15 1.99 -6.09 -4.82
C GLU A 15 2.01 -7.43 -5.56
N ALA A 16 3.04 -7.68 -6.37
CA ALA A 16 3.21 -8.95 -7.08
C ALA A 16 3.37 -10.13 -6.11
N LEU A 17 4.10 -9.96 -5.00
CA LEU A 17 4.25 -11.02 -4.00
C LEU A 17 2.92 -11.35 -3.31
N TYR A 18 2.13 -10.31 -2.98
CA TYR A 18 0.81 -10.50 -2.41
C TYR A 18 -0.13 -11.21 -3.39
N GLU A 19 -0.13 -10.83 -4.66
CA GLU A 19 -0.99 -11.44 -5.69
C GLU A 19 -0.62 -12.90 -5.96
N LYS A 20 0.68 -13.22 -5.93
CA LYS A 20 1.16 -14.60 -6.05
C LYS A 20 0.70 -15.49 -4.89
N SER A 21 0.65 -14.97 -3.67
CA SER A 21 0.40 -15.79 -2.48
C SER A 21 -0.33 -15.00 -1.38
N PRO A 22 -1.64 -14.68 -1.58
CA PRO A 22 -2.37 -13.77 -0.71
C PRO A 22 -2.58 -14.32 0.71
N ASN A 23 -2.73 -15.64 0.86
CA ASN A 23 -3.03 -16.28 2.15
C ASN A 23 -1.80 -16.42 3.07
N THR A 24 -0.59 -16.44 2.51
CA THR A 24 0.66 -16.60 3.27
C THR A 24 1.43 -15.30 3.41
N THR A 25 1.15 -14.33 2.54
CA THR A 25 1.81 -13.03 2.52
C THR A 25 1.46 -12.22 3.76
N ARG A 26 2.50 -11.76 4.46
CA ARG A 26 2.40 -10.88 5.62
C ARG A 26 3.16 -9.60 5.37
N TYR A 27 2.47 -8.50 5.58
CA TYR A 27 3.03 -7.16 5.52
C TYR A 27 3.23 -6.63 6.94
N CYS A 28 4.44 -6.16 7.25
CA CYS A 28 4.80 -5.64 8.56
C CYS A 28 5.39 -4.24 8.42
N VAL A 29 4.94 -3.35 9.29
CA VAL A 29 5.42 -1.97 9.39
C VAL A 29 6.16 -1.82 10.72
N LYS A 30 7.35 -1.20 10.70
CA LYS A 30 8.07 -0.83 11.91
C LYS A 30 8.56 0.60 11.81
N TRP A 31 8.07 1.44 12.71
CA TRP A 31 8.63 2.76 12.96
C TRP A 31 9.64 2.69 14.11
N ARG A 32 10.72 3.47 14.03
CA ARG A 32 11.66 3.70 15.12
C ARG A 32 12.03 5.17 15.15
N GLN A 33 12.01 5.78 16.33
CA GLN A 33 12.65 7.07 16.53
C GLN A 33 14.15 6.84 16.76
N GLY A 34 14.99 7.59 16.05
CA GLY A 34 16.43 7.63 16.26
C GLY A 34 16.81 8.46 17.48
N ALA A 35 18.02 8.24 18.00
CA ALA A 35 18.56 9.01 19.13
C ALA A 35 18.82 10.49 18.77
N ASP A 36 18.99 10.76 17.49
CA ASP A 36 19.10 12.08 16.84
C ASP A 36 17.73 12.74 16.60
N GLY A 37 16.64 12.10 17.03
CA GLY A 37 15.27 12.56 16.76
C GLY A 37 14.76 12.25 15.35
N ALA A 38 15.60 11.66 14.49
CA ALA A 38 15.20 11.31 13.13
C ALA A 38 14.37 10.02 13.10
N GLY A 39 13.20 10.09 12.46
CA GLY A 39 12.33 8.94 12.26
C GLY A 39 12.88 7.94 11.24
N LYS A 40 12.71 6.64 11.50
CA LYS A 40 13.05 5.57 10.56
C LYS A 40 11.84 4.67 10.33
N LEU A 41 11.37 4.64 9.08
CA LEU A 41 10.35 3.71 8.61
C LEU A 41 11.02 2.47 8.01
N VAL A 42 10.58 1.29 8.44
CA VAL A 42 10.97 0.00 7.86
C VAL A 42 9.72 -0.77 7.49
N LEU A 43 9.59 -1.10 6.21
CA LEU A 43 8.53 -1.93 5.66
C LEU A 43 9.10 -3.30 5.32
N LYS A 44 8.31 -4.35 5.56
CA LYS A 44 8.66 -5.73 5.23
C LYS A 44 7.43 -6.42 4.66
N ILE A 45 7.60 -7.14 3.56
CA ILE A 45 6.61 -8.07 3.05
C ILE A 45 7.24 -9.45 2.82
N THR A 46 6.52 -10.52 3.14
CA THR A 46 7.04 -11.88 3.01
C THR A 46 5.93 -12.92 2.93
N ASP A 47 6.14 -13.97 2.11
CA ASP A 47 5.29 -15.15 1.96
C ASP A 47 5.87 -16.40 2.66
N ASN A 48 6.83 -16.19 3.58
CA ASN A 48 7.73 -17.19 4.21
C ASN A 48 8.91 -17.67 3.35
N THR A 49 8.91 -17.46 2.04
CA THR A 49 10.01 -17.88 1.15
C THR A 49 10.83 -16.68 0.69
N THR A 50 10.14 -15.66 0.18
CA THR A 50 10.67 -14.40 -0.29
C THR A 50 10.44 -13.36 0.78
N CYS A 51 11.45 -12.53 1.02
CA CYS A 51 11.32 -11.42 1.96
C CYS A 51 11.96 -10.16 1.41
N LEU A 52 11.11 -9.18 1.16
CA LEU A 52 11.44 -7.86 0.63
C LEU A 52 11.33 -6.84 1.75
N LYS A 53 12.28 -5.91 1.79
CA LYS A 53 12.30 -4.83 2.77
C LYS A 53 12.54 -3.49 2.09
N PHE A 54 11.89 -2.46 2.60
CA PHE A 54 12.18 -1.07 2.30
C PHE A 54 12.50 -0.34 3.61
N LYS A 55 13.49 0.53 3.58
CA LYS A 55 13.82 1.39 4.73
C LYS A 55 14.04 2.82 4.25
N THR A 56 13.53 3.78 5.00
CA THR A 56 13.73 5.19 4.70
C THR A 56 13.76 6.00 5.99
N HIS A 57 14.50 7.10 5.93
CA HIS A 57 14.52 8.15 6.95
C HIS A 57 13.76 9.40 6.49
N SER A 58 13.33 9.43 5.22
CA SER A 58 12.63 10.58 4.63
C SER A 58 11.14 10.47 4.84
N SER A 59 10.54 11.53 5.37
CA SER A 59 9.09 11.68 5.56
C SER A 59 8.30 11.77 4.25
N VAL A 60 8.96 12.05 3.12
CA VAL A 60 8.32 12.13 1.79
C VAL A 60 7.64 10.80 1.40
N PHE A 61 8.13 9.68 1.93
CA PHE A 61 7.56 8.36 1.65
C PHE A 61 6.35 8.02 2.51
N LEU A 62 5.96 8.84 3.50
CA LEU A 62 4.80 8.55 4.37
C LEU A 62 3.49 8.48 3.57
N ASN A 63 3.27 9.44 2.65
CA ASN A 63 2.08 9.43 1.80
C ASN A 63 2.05 8.21 0.86
N ARG A 64 3.22 7.81 0.34
CA ARG A 64 3.33 6.64 -0.54
C ARG A 64 3.11 5.33 0.21
N PHE A 65 3.66 5.25 1.42
CA PHE A 65 3.44 4.17 2.37
C PHE A 65 1.96 4.00 2.71
N ASP A 66 1.26 5.10 3.02
CA ASP A 66 -0.16 5.06 3.35
C ASP A 66 -1.00 4.55 2.17
N ALA A 67 -0.72 5.03 0.96
CA ALA A 67 -1.35 4.55 -0.28
C ALA A 67 -1.13 3.04 -0.50
N LEU A 68 0.09 2.54 -0.28
CA LEU A 68 0.38 1.10 -0.39
C LEU A 68 -0.39 0.28 0.66
N ASN A 69 -0.47 0.75 1.90
CA ASN A 69 -1.23 0.05 2.94
C ASN A 69 -2.71 -0.04 2.57
N LEU A 70 -3.29 1.06 2.10
CA LEU A 70 -4.68 1.09 1.68
C LEU A 70 -4.93 0.11 0.52
N SER A 71 -4.06 0.11 -0.49
CA SER A 71 -4.12 -0.83 -1.62
C SER A 71 -4.08 -2.29 -1.14
N LEU A 72 -3.12 -2.66 -0.28
CA LEU A 72 -3.03 -4.01 0.25
C LEU A 72 -4.25 -4.40 1.10
N MET A 73 -4.72 -3.50 1.97
CA MET A 73 -5.93 -3.74 2.77
C MET A 73 -7.17 -3.95 1.90
N GLN A 74 -7.34 -3.18 0.83
CA GLN A 74 -8.44 -3.35 -0.12
C GLN A 74 -8.37 -4.71 -0.81
N LYS A 75 -7.19 -5.13 -1.28
CA LYS A 75 -6.98 -6.45 -1.89
C LYS A 75 -7.22 -7.59 -0.89
N MET A 76 -6.94 -7.39 0.40
CA MET A 76 -7.17 -8.38 1.47
C MET A 76 -8.64 -8.52 1.88
N GLN A 77 -9.45 -7.47 1.72
CA GLN A 77 -10.87 -7.50 2.12
C GLN A 77 -11.76 -8.33 1.18
N ASN A 78 -11.22 -8.80 0.04
CA ASN A 78 -11.95 -9.51 -1.02
C ASN A 78 -13.29 -8.83 -1.40
N ARG A 79 -13.35 -7.49 -1.24
CA ARG A 79 -14.50 -6.69 -1.62
C ARG A 79 -14.36 -6.35 -3.10
N ARG A 80 -15.36 -6.70 -3.89
CA ARG A 80 -15.45 -6.18 -5.26
C ARG A 80 -15.58 -4.66 -5.15
N PRO A 81 -14.82 -3.88 -5.94
CA PRO A 81 -15.02 -2.44 -6.00
C PRO A 81 -16.49 -2.19 -6.32
N THR A 82 -17.21 -1.53 -5.41
CA THR A 82 -18.58 -1.10 -5.68
C THR A 82 -18.46 -0.13 -6.84
N GLN A 83 -18.90 -0.54 -8.04
CA GLN A 83 -19.00 0.37 -9.17
C GLN A 83 -19.88 1.53 -8.70
N ALA A 84 -19.31 2.73 -8.60
CA ALA A 84 -20.07 3.92 -8.30
C ALA A 84 -21.12 4.04 -9.40
N SER A 85 -22.38 3.78 -9.07
CA SER A 85 -23.50 3.97 -9.96
C SER A 85 -23.54 5.44 -10.33
N THR A 86 -23.09 5.77 -11.54
CA THR A 86 -23.30 7.07 -12.17
C THR A 86 -24.80 7.23 -12.38
N VAL A 87 -25.50 7.79 -11.40
CA VAL A 87 -26.88 8.25 -11.57
C VAL A 87 -26.83 9.42 -12.56
N PRO A 88 -27.42 9.32 -13.76
CA PRO A 88 -27.50 10.46 -14.66
C PRO A 88 -28.38 11.51 -14.01
N SER A 89 -27.83 12.70 -13.79
CA SER A 89 -28.59 13.86 -13.34
C SER A 89 -29.59 14.23 -14.44
N ALA A 90 -30.82 13.74 -14.33
CA ALA A 90 -31.90 14.10 -15.22
C ALA A 90 -32.24 15.58 -15.02
N ALA A 91 -32.01 16.35 -16.08
CA ALA A 91 -32.30 17.77 -16.18
C ALA A 91 -33.72 18.08 -15.69
N ARG A 92 -33.82 18.99 -14.72
CA ARG A 92 -35.09 19.63 -14.35
C ARG A 92 -35.51 20.51 -15.54
N GLN A 93 -36.59 20.11 -16.20
CA GLN A 93 -37.28 20.94 -17.17
C GLN A 93 -38.08 22.01 -16.41
N ASP A 94 -37.62 23.25 -16.48
CA ASP A 94 -38.45 24.42 -16.18
C ASP A 94 -39.51 24.55 -17.29
N THR A 95 -40.79 24.58 -16.91
CA THR A 95 -41.89 24.95 -17.80
C THR A 95 -42.53 26.22 -17.23
N PRO A 96 -42.87 27.22 -18.06
CA PRO A 96 -43.48 28.48 -17.60
C PRO A 96 -44.91 28.30 -17.07
#